data_AF-A0A8S3YT46-F1
#
_entry.id   AF-A0A8S3YT46-F1
#
_cell.length_a   1.000
_cell.length_b   1.000
_cell.length_c   1.000
_cell.angle_alpha   90.00
_cell.angle_beta   90.00
_cell.angle_gamma   90.00
#
_symmetry.space_group_name_H-M   'P 1'
#
loop_
_entity.id
_entity.type
_entity.pdbx_description
1 polymer ?
#
loop_
_entity_poly.entity_id
_entity_poly.type
_entity_poly.pdbx_seq_one_letter_code
_entity_poly.pdbx_strand_id
1 'polypeptide(L)'
;CCITLLSPASVTLPLLSPASVAITLLSPASVTLPLLSPASVAITLLSPASVTLPLLSPASVAITLLSPDSVALTLLPPASVALTLLSPASVALTLLSPASVAITLLSPASVALTLLSPASVAITLLSPASVALPFCHRLVLYYPSVTG
;
A
#
# COMPACT_ATOMS: atom_id res chain seq x y z
N CYS A 1 17.20 8.72 -2.34
CA CYS A 1 17.79 7.54 -1.69
C CYS A 1 17.24 6.31 -2.41
N CYS A 2 18.12 5.47 -2.95
CA CYS A 2 17.75 4.26 -3.69
C CYS A 2 18.35 3.06 -2.98
N ILE A 3 17.53 2.08 -2.61
CA ILE A 3 17.94 0.89 -1.87
C ILE A 3 17.41 -0.34 -2.60
N THR A 4 18.30 -1.28 -2.87
CA THR A 4 17.94 -2.59 -3.45
C THR A 4 18.56 -3.68 -2.60
N LEU A 5 17.74 -4.59 -2.07
CA LEU A 5 18.24 -5.75 -1.31
C LEU A 5 17.59 -7.04 -1.81
N LEU A 6 18.37 -8.11 -1.78
CA LEU A 6 17.96 -9.46 -2.17
C LEU A 6 17.96 -10.38 -0.95
N SER A 7 16.82 -11.00 -0.68
CA SER A 7 16.58 -11.93 0.42
C SER A 7 17.03 -11.46 1.81
N PRO A 8 16.78 -10.20 2.22
CA PRO A 8 17.13 -9.78 3.58
C PRO A 8 16.19 -10.46 4.59
N ALA A 9 16.72 -10.90 5.73
CA ALA A 9 15.88 -11.47 6.79
C ALA A 9 14.88 -10.43 7.32
N SER A 10 15.35 -9.22 7.64
CA SER A 10 14.48 -8.11 8.04
C SER A 10 15.05 -6.79 7.56
N VAL A 11 14.17 -5.85 7.24
CA VAL A 11 14.53 -4.48 6.82
C VAL A 11 13.76 -3.50 7.69
N THR A 12 14.49 -2.71 8.48
CA THR A 12 13.93 -1.58 9.22
C THR A 12 14.65 -0.31 8.80
N LEU A 13 13.90 0.66 8.27
CA LEU A 13 14.49 1.85 7.66
C LEU A 13 13.69 3.11 8.01
N PRO A 14 13.96 3.73 9.17
CA PRO A 14 13.40 5.02 9.53
C PRO A 14 14.04 6.13 8.70
N LEU A 15 13.23 6.94 8.01
CA LEU A 15 13.72 8.14 7.31
C LEU A 15 12.90 9.38 7.70
N LEU A 16 13.61 10.49 7.86
CA LEU A 16 13.05 11.80 8.19
C LEU A 16 13.31 12.80 7.07
N SER A 17 12.25 13.38 6.53
CA SER A 17 12.24 14.40 5.47
C SER A 17 13.10 14.08 4.24
N PRO A 18 13.11 12.84 3.69
CA PRO A 18 13.85 12.58 2.47
C PRO A 18 13.13 13.23 1.27
N ALA A 19 13.90 13.82 0.34
CA ALA A 19 13.32 14.34 -0.89
C ALA A 19 12.68 13.21 -1.73
N SER A 20 13.39 12.10 -1.92
CA SER A 20 12.91 10.95 -2.67
C SER A 20 13.44 9.65 -2.11
N VAL A 21 12.58 8.64 -1.99
CA VAL A 21 12.91 7.28 -1.55
C VAL A 21 12.45 6.28 -2.59
N ALA A 22 13.36 5.44 -3.07
CA ALA A 22 13.08 4.31 -3.94
C ALA A 22 13.62 3.04 -3.27
N ILE A 23 12.76 2.08 -2.98
CA ILE A 23 13.14 0.83 -2.30
C ILE A 23 12.64 -0.35 -3.12
N THR A 24 13.55 -1.28 -3.43
CA THR A 24 13.23 -2.56 -4.07
C THR A 24 13.75 -3.69 -3.20
N LEU A 25 12.87 -4.55 -2.68
CA LEU A 25 13.27 -5.73 -1.92
C LEU A 25 12.69 -6.99 -2.54
N LEU A 26 13.50 -8.05 -2.61
CA LEU A 26 13.08 -9.36 -3.08
C LEU A 26 13.15 -10.37 -1.93
N SER A 27 12.03 -11.06 -1.69
CA SER A 27 11.83 -12.08 -0.66
C SER A 27 12.27 -11.70 0.76
N PRO A 28 11.93 -10.49 1.28
CA PRO A 28 12.23 -10.17 2.68
C PRO A 28 11.28 -10.92 3.63
N ALA A 29 11.76 -11.41 4.77
CA ALA A 29 10.84 -11.99 5.76
C ALA A 29 10.01 -10.91 6.46
N SER A 30 10.59 -9.75 6.76
CA SER A 30 9.87 -8.62 7.35
C SER A 30 10.39 -7.26 6.86
N VAL A 31 9.48 -6.33 6.61
CA VAL A 31 9.78 -4.96 6.18
C VAL A 31 9.01 -3.96 7.04
N THR A 32 9.73 -3.05 7.70
CA THR A 32 9.16 -1.94 8.47
C THR A 32 9.80 -0.62 8.02
N LEU A 33 9.03 0.27 7.38
CA LEU A 33 9.55 1.54 6.84
C LEU A 33 8.77 2.74 7.37
N PRO A 34 9.10 3.25 8.57
CA PRO A 34 8.54 4.50 9.06
C PRO A 34 9.15 5.68 8.31
N LEU A 35 8.31 6.46 7.64
CA LEU A 35 8.71 7.61 6.83
C LEU A 35 7.98 8.86 7.30
N LEU A 36 8.71 9.93 7.62
CA LEU A 36 8.14 11.21 8.03
C LEU A 36 8.46 12.29 6.99
N SER A 37 7.43 12.91 6.43
CA SER A 37 7.46 14.02 5.47
C SER A 37 8.31 13.79 4.20
N PRO A 38 8.25 12.62 3.54
CA PRO A 38 8.95 12.44 2.27
C PRO A 38 8.23 13.20 1.14
N ALA A 39 8.97 13.81 0.22
CA ALA A 39 8.31 14.42 -0.96
C ALA A 39 7.85 13.32 -1.95
N SER A 40 8.61 12.24 -2.10
CA SER A 40 8.24 11.13 -2.98
C SER A 40 8.72 9.78 -2.45
N VAL A 41 7.84 8.77 -2.53
CA VAL A 41 8.13 7.38 -2.11
C VAL A 41 7.69 6.41 -3.19
N ALA A 42 8.63 5.58 -3.65
CA ALA A 42 8.40 4.44 -4.52
C ALA A 42 8.90 3.16 -3.84
N ILE A 43 8.02 2.19 -3.59
CA ILE A 43 8.38 0.91 -2.96
C ILE A 43 7.90 -0.24 -3.84
N THR A 44 8.81 -1.16 -4.16
CA THR A 44 8.52 -2.41 -4.85
C THR A 44 8.98 -3.58 -3.99
N LEU A 45 8.06 -4.44 -3.54
CA LEU A 45 8.40 -5.65 -2.79
C LEU A 45 7.89 -6.89 -3.51
N LEU A 46 8.75 -7.90 -3.62
CA LEU A 46 8.44 -9.20 -4.22
C LEU A 46 8.45 -10.27 -3.14
N SER A 47 7.32 -10.97 -2.96
CA SER A 47 7.12 -12.06 -2.02
C SER A 47 7.55 -11.78 -0.56
N PRO A 48 7.18 -10.62 0.05
CA PRO A 48 7.47 -10.39 1.45
C PRO A 48 6.51 -11.17 2.36
N ALA A 49 6.99 -11.74 3.47
CA ALA A 49 6.07 -12.39 4.42
C ALA A 49 5.30 -11.34 5.27
N SER A 50 5.93 -10.24 5.65
CA SER A 50 5.24 -9.15 6.36
C SER A 50 5.74 -7.76 6.00
N VAL A 51 4.80 -6.84 5.81
CA VAL A 51 5.06 -5.45 5.42
C VAL A 51 4.27 -4.50 6.32
N THR A 52 4.98 -3.60 7.01
CA THR A 52 4.41 -2.52 7.82
C THR A 52 4.93 -1.16 7.37
N LEU A 53 4.05 -0.30 6.88
CA LEU A 53 4.41 0.99 6.27
C LEU A 53 3.62 2.16 6.90
N PRO A 54 4.11 2.76 8.00
CA PRO A 54 3.59 4.02 8.50
C PRO A 54 4.28 5.19 7.80
N LEU A 55 3.53 5.94 6.97
CA LEU A 55 3.99 7.18 6.37
C LEU A 55 3.20 8.38 6.87
N LEU A 56 3.92 9.39 7.37
CA LEU A 56 3.33 10.64 7.80
C LEU A 56 3.66 11.77 6.81
N SER A 57 2.63 12.47 6.35
CA SER A 57 2.68 13.63 5.44
C SER A 57 3.50 13.44 4.15
N PRO A 58 3.40 12.31 3.42
CA PRO A 58 4.06 12.18 2.14
C PRO A 58 3.34 13.01 1.05
N ALA A 59 4.06 13.66 0.15
CA ALA A 59 3.40 14.32 -0.99
C ALA A 59 2.93 13.28 -2.03
N SER A 60 3.78 12.31 -2.38
CA SER A 60 3.42 11.24 -3.32
C SER A 60 3.91 9.87 -2.88
N VAL A 61 3.03 8.87 -2.97
CA VAL A 61 3.33 7.46 -2.62
C VAL A 61 2.91 6.54 -3.77
N ALA A 62 3.85 5.75 -4.26
CA ALA A 62 3.63 4.64 -5.19
C ALA A 62 4.16 3.35 -4.58
N ILE A 63 3.29 2.35 -4.38
CA ILE A 63 3.68 1.06 -3.79
C ILE A 63 3.17 -0.08 -4.65
N THR A 64 4.06 -1.00 -4.97
CA THR A 64 3.77 -2.24 -5.70
C THR A 64 4.22 -3.43 -4.86
N LEU A 65 3.29 -4.30 -4.45
CA LEU A 65 3.61 -5.55 -3.75
C LEU A 65 3.10 -6.75 -4.54
N LEU A 66 3.96 -7.75 -4.70
CA LEU A 66 3.66 -9.00 -5.39
C LEU A 66 3.70 -10.15 -4.39
N SER A 67 2.58 -10.86 -4.26
CA SER A 67 2.39 -12.03 -3.39
C SER A 67 2.83 -11.84 -1.92
N PRO A 68 2.43 -10.75 -1.23
CA PRO A 68 2.73 -10.61 0.19
C PRO A 68 1.78 -11.48 1.04
N ASP A 69 2.27 -12.08 2.13
CA ASP A 69 1.37 -12.78 3.06
C ASP A 69 0.56 -11.77 3.89
N SER A 70 1.22 -10.73 4.42
CA SER A 70 0.57 -9.72 5.25
C SER A 70 1.04 -8.29 4.93
N VAL A 71 0.07 -7.38 4.77
CA VAL A 71 0.32 -5.96 4.50
C VAL A 71 -0.47 -5.10 5.46
N ALA A 72 0.22 -4.26 6.22
CA ALA A 72 -0.34 -3.19 7.03
C ALA A 72 0.22 -1.84 6.58
N LEU A 73 -0.65 -0.94 6.12
CA LEU A 73 -0.23 0.36 5.62
C LEU A 73 -1.10 1.47 6.21
N THR A 74 -0.42 2.52 6.65
CA THR A 74 -1.03 3.64 7.36
C THR A 74 -0.45 4.94 6.78
N LEU A 75 -1.24 5.72 6.03
CA LEU A 75 -0.83 7.01 5.47
C LEU A 75 -1.66 8.15 6.03
N LEU A 76 -1.00 9.14 6.63
CA LEU A 76 -1.65 10.30 7.23
C LEU A 76 -0.82 11.58 7.04
N PRO A 77 -1.35 12.68 6.49
CA PRO A 77 -2.24 12.81 5.36
C PRO A 77 -1.44 12.90 4.03
N PRO A 78 -1.59 11.94 3.10
CA PRO A 78 -0.86 11.98 1.84
C PRO A 78 -1.55 12.89 0.82
N ALA A 79 -0.80 13.56 -0.07
CA ALA A 79 -1.45 14.27 -1.18
C ALA A 79 -1.91 13.30 -2.29
N SER A 80 -1.05 12.36 -2.70
CA SER A 80 -1.39 11.35 -3.71
C SER A 80 -0.90 9.94 -3.35
N VAL A 81 -1.74 8.94 -3.63
CA VAL A 81 -1.48 7.54 -3.31
C VAL A 81 -1.85 6.65 -4.50
N ALA A 82 -0.90 5.84 -4.96
CA ALA A 82 -1.11 4.76 -5.92
C ALA A 82 -0.62 3.43 -5.32
N LEU A 83 -1.52 2.47 -5.13
CA LEU A 83 -1.19 1.14 -4.60
C LEU A 83 -1.56 0.06 -5.61
N THR A 84 -0.64 -0.86 -5.87
CA THR A 84 -0.90 -2.08 -6.65
C THR A 84 -0.50 -3.30 -5.83
N LEU A 85 -1.45 -4.17 -5.53
CA LEU A 85 -1.21 -5.42 -4.80
C LEU A 85 -1.71 -6.61 -5.63
N LEU A 86 -0.82 -7.55 -5.95
CA LEU A 86 -1.20 -8.79 -6.63
C LEU A 86 -1.09 -9.98 -5.66
N SER A 87 -2.18 -10.74 -5.56
CA SER A 87 -2.33 -11.95 -4.76
C SER A 87 -1.90 -11.84 -3.28
N PRO A 88 -2.29 -10.77 -2.55
CA PRO A 88 -1.97 -10.70 -1.13
C PRO A 88 -2.88 -11.64 -0.32
N ALA A 89 -2.35 -12.31 0.71
CA ALA A 89 -3.19 -13.11 1.60
C ALA A 89 -4.01 -12.23 2.57
N SER A 90 -3.42 -11.15 3.11
CA SER A 90 -4.15 -10.22 3.97
C SER A 90 -3.66 -8.78 3.83
N VAL A 91 -4.61 -7.86 3.72
CA VAL A 91 -4.37 -6.43 3.50
C VAL A 91 -5.16 -5.60 4.49
N ALA A 92 -4.49 -4.74 5.25
CA ALA A 92 -5.08 -3.71 6.09
C ALA A 92 -4.54 -2.34 5.66
N LEU A 93 -5.42 -1.49 5.11
CA LEU A 93 -5.07 -0.14 4.66
C LEU A 93 -5.85 0.91 5.46
N THR A 94 -5.13 1.87 6.01
CA THR A 94 -5.70 3.05 6.68
C THR A 94 -5.18 4.32 6.01
N LEU A 95 -6.08 5.12 5.45
CA LEU A 95 -5.77 6.38 4.78
C LEU A 95 -6.60 7.52 5.38
N LEU A 96 -5.93 8.56 5.86
CA LEU A 96 -6.57 9.75 6.44
C LEU A 96 -6.38 10.97 5.53
N SER A 97 -7.49 11.58 5.15
CA SER A 97 -7.55 12.84 4.39
C SER A 97 -6.67 12.88 3.13
N PRO A 98 -6.63 11.83 2.29
CA PRO A 98 -5.87 11.91 1.06
C PRO A 98 -6.56 12.80 0.02
N ALA A 99 -5.80 13.55 -0.77
CA ALA A 99 -6.40 14.29 -1.89
C ALA A 99 -6.81 13.34 -3.02
N SER A 100 -5.91 12.43 -3.42
CA SER A 100 -6.18 11.44 -4.48
C SER A 100 -5.68 10.05 -4.12
N VAL A 101 -6.52 9.04 -4.33
CA VAL A 101 -6.21 7.62 -4.08
C VAL A 101 -6.59 6.77 -5.28
N ALA A 102 -5.63 5.97 -5.76
CA ALA A 102 -5.84 4.88 -6.70
C ALA A 102 -5.33 3.56 -6.09
N ILE A 103 -6.21 2.57 -5.96
CA ILE A 103 -5.86 1.26 -5.39
C ILE A 103 -6.30 0.16 -6.35
N THR A 104 -5.37 -0.72 -6.71
CA THR A 104 -5.63 -1.91 -7.51
C THR A 104 -5.26 -3.14 -6.70
N LEU A 105 -6.24 -3.99 -6.41
CA LEU A 105 -6.04 -5.27 -5.74
C LEU A 105 -6.49 -6.40 -6.65
N LEU A 106 -5.61 -7.37 -6.90
CA LEU A 106 -5.91 -8.54 -7.71
C LEU A 106 -5.80 -9.81 -6.87
N SER A 107 -6.88 -10.59 -6.84
CA SER A 107 -7.00 -11.85 -6.12
C SER A 107 -6.59 -11.80 -4.63
N PRO A 108 -7.00 -10.78 -3.84
CA PRO A 108 -6.69 -10.79 -2.41
C PRO A 108 -7.57 -11.81 -1.66
N ALA A 109 -7.01 -12.49 -0.67
CA ALA A 109 -7.82 -13.36 0.18
C ALA A 109 -8.63 -12.57 1.23
N SER A 110 -8.04 -11.54 1.85
CA SER A 110 -8.73 -10.67 2.79
C SER A 110 -8.28 -9.22 2.66
N VAL A 111 -9.25 -8.30 2.64
CA VAL A 111 -9.01 -6.85 2.58
C VAL A 111 -9.85 -6.12 3.62
N ALA A 112 -9.18 -5.33 4.45
CA ALA A 112 -9.78 -4.31 5.30
C ALA A 112 -9.26 -2.95 4.86
N LEU A 113 -10.17 -2.06 4.44
CA LEU A 113 -9.79 -0.72 3.99
C LEU A 113 -10.61 0.35 4.71
N THR A 114 -9.89 1.27 5.35
CA THR A 114 -10.45 2.41 6.07
C THR A 114 -9.97 3.70 5.40
N LEU A 115 -10.91 4.48 4.89
CA LEU A 115 -10.63 5.71 4.15
C LEU A 115 -11.44 6.86 4.74
N LEU A 116 -10.79 7.79 5.44
CA LEU A 116 -11.46 8.91 6.10
C LEU A 116 -11.24 10.22 5.34
N SER A 117 -12.34 10.85 4.93
CA SER A 117 -12.36 12.16 4.26
C SER A 117 -11.46 12.31 3.01
N PRO A 118 -11.47 11.37 2.06
CA PRO A 118 -10.75 11.56 0.80
C PRO A 118 -11.44 12.57 -0.12
N ALA A 119 -10.67 13.30 -0.93
CA ALA A 119 -11.26 14.14 -1.98
C ALA A 119 -11.59 13.36 -3.26
N SER A 120 -10.76 12.38 -3.65
CA SER A 120 -10.98 11.52 -4.82
C SER A 120 -10.42 10.11 -4.62
N VAL A 121 -11.21 9.09 -4.98
CA VAL A 121 -10.87 7.67 -4.77
C VAL A 121 -11.30 6.84 -5.97
N ALA A 122 -10.38 6.02 -6.47
CA ALA A 122 -10.64 4.94 -7.40
C ALA A 122 -10.11 3.63 -6.80
N ILE A 123 -10.97 2.62 -6.64
CA ILE A 123 -10.56 1.29 -6.18
C ILE A 123 -11.00 0.25 -7.21
N THR A 124 -10.03 -0.50 -7.70
CA THR A 124 -10.25 -1.68 -8.56
C THR A 124 -9.95 -2.93 -7.75
N LEU A 125 -10.94 -3.82 -7.69
CA LEU A 125 -10.83 -5.05 -6.91
C LEU A 125 -11.25 -6.24 -7.79
N LEU A 126 -10.30 -7.11 -8.09
CA LEU A 126 -10.53 -8.29 -8.92
C LEU A 126 -10.49 -9.55 -8.06
N SER A 127 -11.56 -10.35 -8.10
CA SER A 127 -11.66 -11.68 -7.48
C SER A 127 -11.24 -11.75 -6.00
N PRO A 128 -11.76 -10.89 -5.09
CA PRO A 128 -11.49 -11.05 -3.66
C PRO A 128 -12.25 -12.24 -3.07
N ALA A 129 -11.66 -12.88 -2.05
CA ALA A 129 -12.43 -13.80 -1.22
C ALA A 129 -13.22 -13.09 -0.11
N SER A 130 -12.66 -12.03 0.51
CA SER A 130 -13.35 -11.24 1.55
C SER A 130 -12.92 -9.77 1.55
N VAL A 131 -13.88 -8.86 1.75
CA VAL A 131 -13.68 -7.40 1.75
C VAL A 131 -14.51 -6.74 2.85
N ALA A 132 -13.88 -5.91 3.67
CA ALA A 132 -14.50 -5.08 4.69
C ALA A 132 -14.19 -3.59 4.49
N LEU A 133 -15.25 -2.76 4.41
CA LEU A 133 -15.18 -1.32 4.11
C LEU A 133 -16.07 -0.53 5.10
N PRO A 134 -15.60 -0.29 6.34
CA PRO A 134 -16.45 0.30 7.38
C PRO A 134 -16.87 1.75 7.10
N PHE A 135 -16.06 2.54 6.38
CA PHE A 135 -16.39 3.93 6.04
C PHE A 135 -15.77 4.35 4.70
N CYS A 136 -16.60 4.84 3.79
CA CYS A 136 -16.15 5.47 2.54
C CYS A 136 -17.23 6.45 2.04
N HIS A 137 -16.94 7.76 2.02
CA HIS A 137 -17.95 8.77 1.65
C HIS A 137 -18.17 8.86 0.12
N ARG A 138 -17.26 8.34 -0.71
CA ARG A 138 -17.39 8.39 -2.18
C ARG A 138 -16.49 7.35 -2.83
N LEU A 139 -17.03 6.16 -3.01
CA LEU A 139 -16.31 4.99 -3.49
C LEU A 139 -16.81 4.61 -4.88
N VAL A 140 -15.91 4.56 -5.85
CA VAL A 140 -16.15 3.88 -7.13
C VAL A 140 -15.44 2.54 -7.05
N LEU A 141 -16.21 1.46 -6.89
CA LEU A 141 -15.71 0.10 -7.00
C LEU A 141 -15.89 -0.40 -8.42
N TYR A 142 -14.82 -0.90 -9.02
CA TYR A 142 -14.89 -1.65 -10.25
C TYR A 142 -14.62 -3.13 -9.97
N TYR A 143 -15.67 -3.94 -10.13
CA TYR A 143 -15.63 -5.39 -10.14
C TYR A 143 -15.92 -5.88 -11.55
N PRO A 144 -14.92 -6.15 -12.40
CA PRO A 144 -15.21 -6.83 -13.64
C PRO A 144 -15.55 -8.28 -13.29
N SER A 145 -16.82 -8.63 -13.45
CA SER A 145 -17.28 -10.01 -13.31
C SER A 145 -16.51 -10.87 -14.32
N VAL A 146 -15.69 -11.81 -13.83
CA VAL A 146 -15.18 -12.90 -14.66
C VAL A 146 -16.32 -13.91 -14.76
N THR A 147 -17.27 -13.67 -15.66
CA THR A 147 -18.18 -14.71 -16.13
C THR A 147 -17.36 -15.70 -16.96
N GLY A 148 -17.13 -16.89 -16.40
CA GLY A 148 -16.63 -18.08 -17.06
C GLY A 148 -17.41 -19.28 -16.55
#